data_AF-A0A7S0QB11-F1
#
_entry.id   AF-A0A7S0QB11-F1
#
_cell.length_a   1.000
_cell.length_b   1.000
_cell.length_c   1.000
_cell.angle_alpha   90.00
_cell.angle_beta   90.00
_cell.angle_gamma   90.00
#
_symmetry.space_group_name_H-M   'P 1'
#
loop_
_entity.id
_entity.type
_entity.pdbx_description
1 polymer ?
#
loop_
_entity_poly.entity_id
_entity_poly.type
_entity_poly.pdbx_seq_one_letter_code
_entity_poly.pdbx_strand_id
1 'polypeptide(L)'
;AASSVVQLGGPVVVHHPRFEHGREAVEAATARSTINTVAGCTDKLAANYLSVATEDDGSCLYPGCTKPDASNYNSKANKDDESCVFDTQGCMDSLADNYAPKAESQPDPSPCVINGCQNSADANYQPKATYDDGKQCESYQVLGCTDSAAKNYRPDALPGNADAAACTYFGCADPDAFNYDSTATETSFEDCVPVNIGCFDSYAVNFPPPEGANTHDVSVCYFAGCTDSTAFNYNPKAQFPSTAYPCVPKVNGCTDSLAETYDPAANEDDASCVYKGCTDSSASNFDSKATIDSGDCSFWPPRLPPSPP
;
A
#
# COMPACT_ATOMS: atom_id res chain seq x y z
N ALA A 1 -49.18 -44.83 -56.33
CA ALA A 1 -48.29 -43.99 -57.15
C ALA A 1 -46.87 -44.55 -56.94
N ALA A 2 -46.37 -45.45 -57.78
CA ALA A 2 -45.85 -45.18 -59.15
C ALA A 2 -44.76 -44.09 -59.10
N SER A 3 -43.52 -44.26 -59.56
CA SER A 3 -42.79 -45.30 -60.30
C SER A 3 -41.30 -45.03 -60.03
N SER A 4 -40.43 -46.00 -59.75
CA SER A 4 -39.71 -46.86 -60.70
C SER A 4 -38.98 -46.12 -61.82
N VAL A 5 -37.65 -46.33 -61.90
CA VAL A 5 -36.92 -47.00 -62.99
C VAL A 5 -35.51 -46.41 -63.20
N VAL A 6 -34.54 -47.29 -63.03
CA VAL A 6 -33.14 -47.30 -63.50
C VAL A 6 -33.10 -47.27 -65.04
N GLN A 7 -32.22 -46.49 -65.69
CA GLN A 7 -31.42 -47.04 -66.82
C GLN A 7 -30.32 -46.13 -67.42
N LEU A 8 -29.12 -46.72 -67.48
CA LEU A 8 -28.11 -46.83 -68.55
C LEU A 8 -27.50 -45.61 -69.27
N GLY A 9 -26.21 -45.79 -69.54
CA GLY A 9 -25.35 -44.89 -70.29
C GLY A 9 -25.65 -44.81 -71.80
N GLY A 10 -25.01 -43.81 -72.41
CA GLY A 10 -24.96 -43.59 -73.85
C GLY A 10 -23.65 -42.86 -74.20
N PRO A 11 -23.11 -43.05 -75.42
CA PRO A 11 -21.66 -43.04 -75.66
C PRO A 11 -21.09 -41.70 -76.16
N VAL A 12 -19.77 -41.58 -76.00
CA VAL A 12 -18.92 -40.52 -76.53
C VAL A 12 -18.77 -40.65 -78.05
N VAL A 13 -19.08 -39.57 -78.76
CA VAL A 13 -18.91 -39.43 -80.22
C VAL A 13 -17.51 -38.87 -80.50
N VAL A 14 -16.66 -39.67 -81.14
CA VAL A 14 -15.40 -39.20 -81.75
C VAL A 14 -15.55 -39.30 -83.26
N HIS A 15 -15.44 -38.16 -83.94
CA HIS A 15 -15.38 -38.08 -85.40
C HIS A 15 -13.98 -38.46 -85.89
N HIS A 16 -13.89 -39.44 -86.78
CA HIS A 16 -12.78 -39.55 -87.74
C HIS A 16 -13.33 -39.41 -89.17
N PRO A 17 -12.61 -38.70 -90.07
CA PRO A 17 -12.97 -38.65 -91.47
C PRO A 17 -12.49 -39.90 -92.22
N ARG A 18 -13.30 -40.30 -93.22
CA ARG A 18 -13.09 -41.39 -94.17
C ARG A 18 -12.02 -41.06 -95.20
N PHE A 19 -11.24 -42.08 -95.61
CA PHE A 19 -10.76 -42.22 -96.98
C PHE A 19 -10.75 -43.70 -97.36
N GLU A 20 -11.57 -44.06 -98.36
CA GLU A 20 -11.47 -45.32 -99.10
C GLU A 20 -10.46 -45.15 -100.24
N HIS A 21 -9.62 -46.16 -100.47
CA HIS A 21 -9.51 -46.88 -101.75
C HIS A 21 -8.34 -47.88 -101.76
N GLY A 22 -8.57 -49.03 -102.40
CA GLY A 22 -7.51 -49.81 -103.06
C GLY A 22 -7.18 -51.17 -102.45
N ARG A 23 -7.91 -52.21 -102.88
CA ARG A 23 -7.32 -53.52 -103.21
C ARG A 23 -6.30 -53.29 -104.34
N GLU A 24 -5.17 -53.96 -104.52
CA GLU A 24 -4.78 -55.35 -104.32
C GLU A 24 -3.28 -55.41 -104.67
N ALA A 25 -2.56 -56.40 -104.14
CA ALA A 25 -1.42 -57.11 -104.75
C ALA A 25 -0.30 -57.37 -103.74
N VAL A 26 -0.14 -58.67 -103.50
CA VAL A 26 0.91 -59.33 -102.73
C VAL A 26 2.23 -59.20 -103.48
N GLU A 27 3.29 -58.69 -102.85
CA GLU A 27 4.65 -59.19 -103.12
C GLU A 27 5.63 -58.94 -101.97
N ALA A 28 6.15 -60.07 -101.47
CA ALA A 28 7.43 -60.31 -100.81
C ALA A 28 7.98 -59.29 -99.79
N ALA A 29 7.86 -59.69 -98.52
CA ALA A 29 8.61 -59.16 -97.39
C ALA A 29 10.14 -59.21 -97.63
N THR A 30 10.82 -58.08 -97.39
CA THR A 30 12.20 -58.08 -96.90
C THR A 30 12.16 -57.73 -95.42
N ALA A 31 12.41 -58.72 -94.56
CA ALA A 31 12.50 -58.55 -93.12
C ALA A 31 13.71 -57.67 -92.78
N ARG A 32 13.48 -56.39 -92.47
CA ARG A 32 14.36 -55.67 -91.56
C ARG A 32 14.01 -56.11 -90.15
N SER A 33 14.93 -56.83 -89.54
CA SER A 33 14.93 -57.15 -88.11
C SER A 33 14.85 -55.86 -87.30
N THR A 34 13.64 -55.46 -86.92
CA THR A 34 13.45 -54.53 -85.81
C THR A 34 13.71 -55.34 -84.54
N ILE A 35 14.90 -55.18 -83.98
CA ILE A 35 15.13 -55.40 -82.55
C ILE A 35 13.99 -54.69 -81.84
N ASN A 36 13.18 -55.45 -81.12
CA ASN A 36 12.03 -54.93 -80.38
C ASN A 36 12.59 -54.14 -79.20
N THR A 37 12.96 -52.87 -79.41
CA THR A 37 13.49 -52.01 -78.35
C THR A 37 12.33 -51.63 -77.44
N VAL A 38 12.35 -52.15 -76.22
CA VAL A 38 11.39 -51.77 -75.20
C VAL A 38 11.98 -50.57 -74.48
N ALA A 39 11.42 -49.39 -74.72
CA ALA A 39 11.78 -48.15 -74.04
C ALA A 39 11.24 -48.18 -72.60
N GLY A 40 12.07 -47.78 -71.63
CA GLY A 40 11.66 -47.67 -70.23
C GLY A 40 12.86 -47.57 -69.29
N CYS A 41 12.61 -47.27 -68.02
CA CYS A 41 13.70 -47.12 -67.06
C CYS A 41 14.53 -48.41 -66.90
N THR A 42 15.84 -48.30 -67.18
CA THR A 42 16.78 -49.43 -67.07
C THR A 42 17.56 -49.47 -65.74
N ASP A 43 17.44 -48.43 -64.90
CA ASP A 43 18.07 -48.40 -63.57
C ASP A 43 17.30 -49.28 -62.59
N LYS A 44 17.97 -50.32 -62.07
CA LYS A 44 17.41 -51.26 -61.07
C LYS A 44 17.05 -50.61 -59.74
N LEU A 45 17.57 -49.42 -59.45
CA LEU A 45 17.28 -48.66 -58.23
C LEU A 45 16.09 -47.70 -58.38
N ALA A 46 15.58 -47.50 -59.58
CA ALA A 46 14.40 -46.66 -59.81
C ALA A 46 13.09 -47.41 -59.51
N ALA A 47 12.09 -46.68 -59.02
CA ALA A 47 10.80 -47.25 -58.64
C ALA A 47 9.97 -47.78 -59.82
N ASN A 48 10.27 -47.33 -61.05
CA ASN A 48 9.64 -47.78 -62.29
C ASN A 48 10.61 -48.56 -63.19
N TYR A 49 11.61 -49.24 -62.59
CA TYR A 49 12.49 -50.15 -63.31
C TYR A 49 11.69 -51.18 -64.11
N LEU A 50 12.00 -51.31 -65.40
CA LEU A 50 11.42 -52.31 -66.29
C LEU A 50 12.50 -53.31 -66.70
N SER A 51 12.42 -54.54 -66.18
CA SER A 51 13.40 -55.59 -66.49
C SER A 51 13.46 -56.00 -67.97
N VAL A 52 12.39 -55.71 -68.71
CA VAL A 52 12.27 -55.94 -70.15
C VAL A 52 12.76 -54.75 -70.98
N ALA A 53 13.01 -53.58 -70.37
CA ALA A 53 13.49 -52.41 -71.07
C ALA A 53 14.93 -52.64 -71.56
N THR A 54 15.14 -52.39 -72.84
CA THR A 54 16.45 -52.52 -73.51
C THR A 54 17.07 -51.17 -73.83
N GLU A 55 16.33 -50.08 -73.63
CA GLU A 55 16.74 -48.70 -73.88
C GLU A 55 16.14 -47.79 -72.80
N ASP A 56 16.98 -46.97 -72.16
CA ASP A 56 16.53 -45.99 -71.16
C ASP A 56 15.91 -44.78 -71.85
N ASP A 57 14.64 -44.52 -71.56
CA ASP A 57 13.88 -43.38 -72.10
C ASP A 57 13.93 -42.14 -71.20
N GLY A 58 14.70 -42.20 -70.10
CA GLY A 58 14.80 -41.13 -69.11
C GLY A 58 13.59 -41.05 -68.18
N SER A 59 12.68 -42.04 -68.22
CA SER A 59 11.48 -42.06 -67.38
C SER A 59 11.73 -42.46 -65.92
N CYS A 60 12.97 -42.79 -65.52
CA CYS A 60 13.28 -43.29 -64.18
C CYS A 60 12.78 -42.37 -63.06
N LEU A 61 12.06 -42.95 -62.09
CA LEU A 61 11.49 -42.29 -60.93
C LEU A 61 12.28 -42.69 -59.67
N TYR A 62 12.86 -41.70 -59.02
CA TYR A 62 13.55 -41.83 -57.75
C TYR A 62 12.70 -41.15 -56.66
N PRO A 63 11.97 -41.93 -55.84
CA PRO A 63 11.23 -41.40 -54.70
C PRO A 63 12.15 -40.75 -53.68
N GLY A 64 11.74 -39.61 -53.13
CA GLY A 64 12.42 -38.92 -52.04
C GLY A 64 11.94 -37.47 -51.94
N CYS A 65 12.42 -36.76 -50.91
CA CYS A 65 12.03 -35.36 -50.76
C CYS A 65 12.60 -34.47 -51.89
N THR A 66 11.71 -33.83 -52.65
CA THR A 66 12.06 -32.95 -53.79
C THR A 66 12.12 -31.46 -53.43
N LYS A 67 11.81 -31.09 -52.18
CA LYS A 67 11.69 -29.71 -51.71
C LYS A 67 13.03 -29.21 -51.15
N PRO A 68 13.67 -28.17 -51.73
CA PRO A 68 14.98 -27.69 -51.28
C PRO A 68 15.03 -27.21 -49.82
N ASP A 69 13.90 -26.76 -49.28
CA ASP A 69 13.79 -26.21 -47.92
C ASP A 69 13.56 -27.29 -46.85
N ALA A 70 13.53 -28.57 -47.22
CA ALA A 70 13.39 -29.68 -46.28
C ALA A 70 14.76 -30.18 -45.78
N SER A 71 14.83 -30.53 -44.50
CA SER A 71 16.02 -31.02 -43.81
C SER A 71 16.55 -32.34 -44.38
N ASN A 72 15.69 -33.12 -45.07
CA ASN A 72 16.04 -34.34 -45.77
C ASN A 72 15.92 -34.23 -47.31
N TYR A 73 16.06 -33.02 -47.86
CA TYR A 73 16.08 -32.80 -49.31
C TYR A 73 17.07 -33.73 -50.02
N ASN A 74 16.60 -34.44 -51.04
CA ASN A 74 17.40 -35.31 -51.88
C ASN A 74 17.45 -34.76 -53.30
N SER A 75 18.61 -34.22 -53.69
CA SER A 75 18.82 -33.66 -55.04
C SER A 75 18.74 -34.66 -56.19
N LYS A 76 18.72 -35.97 -55.90
CA LYS A 76 18.51 -37.04 -56.89
C LYS A 76 17.05 -37.48 -57.00
N ALA A 77 16.18 -37.06 -56.09
CA ALA A 77 14.76 -37.39 -56.15
C ALA A 77 14.10 -36.57 -57.25
N ASN A 78 13.26 -37.22 -58.06
CA ASN A 78 12.45 -36.57 -59.09
C ASN A 78 10.96 -36.95 -58.97
N LYS A 79 10.61 -37.70 -57.92
CA LYS A 79 9.25 -38.01 -57.51
C LYS A 79 9.16 -37.78 -56.00
N ASP A 80 8.29 -36.87 -55.61
CA ASP A 80 8.02 -36.63 -54.19
C ASP A 80 7.35 -37.87 -53.58
N ASP A 81 7.89 -38.34 -52.47
CA ASP A 81 7.39 -39.50 -51.71
C ASP A 81 6.75 -39.09 -50.37
N GLU A 82 6.51 -37.79 -50.19
CA GLU A 82 5.97 -37.19 -48.96
C GLU A 82 6.87 -37.39 -47.73
N SER A 83 8.13 -37.79 -47.91
CA SER A 83 9.08 -37.94 -46.80
C SER A 83 9.68 -36.62 -46.30
N CYS A 84 9.38 -35.47 -46.93
CA CYS A 84 9.99 -34.18 -46.58
C CYS A 84 9.78 -33.81 -45.11
N VAL A 85 10.88 -33.60 -44.39
CA VAL A 85 10.93 -33.08 -43.03
C VAL A 85 11.26 -31.59 -43.14
N PHE A 86 10.38 -30.73 -42.64
CA PHE A 86 10.61 -29.29 -42.58
C PHE A 86 10.88 -28.90 -41.13
N ASP A 87 11.98 -28.20 -40.87
CA ASP A 87 12.24 -27.58 -39.58
C ASP A 87 11.18 -26.49 -39.36
N THR A 88 10.10 -26.82 -38.67
CA THR A 88 9.08 -25.85 -38.29
C THR A 88 9.66 -24.99 -37.17
N GLN A 89 10.10 -23.77 -37.51
CA GLN A 89 10.60 -22.83 -36.51
C GLN A 89 9.44 -22.06 -35.86
N GLY A 90 9.51 -21.87 -34.55
CA GLY A 90 8.50 -21.11 -33.82
C GLY A 90 8.80 -21.01 -32.33
N CYS A 91 7.97 -20.27 -31.60
CA CYS A 91 8.08 -20.22 -30.14
C CYS A 91 7.67 -21.57 -29.55
N MET A 92 8.53 -22.19 -28.75
CA MET A 92 8.26 -23.47 -28.09
C MET A 92 7.77 -23.27 -26.63
N ASP A 93 7.73 -22.04 -26.13
CA ASP A 93 7.18 -21.72 -24.80
C ASP A 93 5.65 -21.76 -24.82
N SER A 94 5.06 -22.71 -24.10
CA SER A 94 3.60 -22.86 -23.99
C SER A 94 2.88 -21.70 -23.31
N LEU A 95 3.61 -20.80 -22.65
CA LEU A 95 3.07 -19.60 -22.00
C LEU A 95 3.11 -18.37 -22.90
N ALA A 96 3.72 -18.44 -24.08
CA ALA A 96 3.76 -17.33 -25.03
C ALA A 96 2.47 -17.27 -25.85
N ASP A 97 2.02 -16.07 -26.17
CA ASP A 97 0.84 -15.83 -27.02
C ASP A 97 1.05 -16.36 -28.45
N ASN A 98 2.31 -16.37 -28.92
CA ASN A 98 2.68 -16.92 -30.21
C ASN A 98 3.27 -18.34 -30.12
N TYR A 99 2.92 -19.11 -29.08
CA TYR A 99 3.30 -20.52 -28.95
C TYR A 99 2.93 -21.31 -30.22
N ALA A 100 3.93 -21.96 -30.79
CA ALA A 100 3.80 -22.81 -31.96
C ALA A 100 3.93 -24.27 -31.52
N PRO A 101 2.82 -24.98 -31.20
CA PRO A 101 2.86 -26.35 -30.67
C PRO A 101 3.45 -27.38 -31.62
N LYS A 102 3.58 -27.03 -32.90
CA LYS A 102 4.17 -27.88 -33.93
C LYS A 102 5.62 -27.51 -34.24
N ALA A 103 6.18 -26.49 -33.61
CA ALA A 103 7.56 -26.11 -33.86
C ALA A 103 8.52 -27.20 -33.37
N GLU A 104 9.48 -27.55 -34.22
CA GLU A 104 10.54 -28.52 -33.94
C GLU A 104 11.81 -27.82 -33.44
N SER A 105 11.94 -26.50 -33.65
CA SER A 105 13.05 -25.70 -33.14
C SER A 105 12.67 -24.24 -32.85
N GLN A 106 13.37 -23.61 -31.92
CA GLN A 106 13.21 -22.20 -31.56
C GLN A 106 14.43 -21.37 -32.00
N PRO A 107 14.24 -20.27 -32.76
CA PRO A 107 15.29 -19.31 -33.08
C PRO A 107 15.93 -18.65 -31.84
N ASP A 108 17.21 -18.29 -31.94
CA ASP A 108 17.94 -17.47 -30.96
C ASP A 108 18.39 -16.15 -31.63
N PRO A 109 17.92 -14.98 -31.18
CA PRO A 109 17.11 -14.72 -29.99
C PRO A 109 15.67 -15.26 -30.07
N SER A 110 15.14 -15.65 -28.91
CA SER A 110 13.80 -16.25 -28.77
C SER A 110 12.71 -15.37 -29.43
N PRO A 111 11.87 -15.92 -30.32
CA PRO A 111 10.77 -15.18 -30.93
C PRO A 111 9.53 -15.09 -30.04
N CYS A 112 9.56 -15.65 -28.81
CA CYS A 112 8.39 -15.75 -27.95
C CYS A 112 7.87 -14.38 -27.48
N VAL A 113 6.57 -14.15 -27.72
CA VAL A 113 5.82 -12.98 -27.24
C VAL A 113 5.05 -13.41 -26.00
N ILE A 114 5.43 -12.88 -24.85
CA ILE A 114 4.74 -13.08 -23.57
C ILE A 114 4.12 -11.73 -23.22
N ASN A 115 2.80 -11.60 -23.39
CA ASN A 115 2.06 -10.41 -23.00
C ASN A 115 1.92 -10.34 -21.48
N GLY A 116 2.50 -9.31 -20.88
CA GLY A 116 2.38 -9.08 -19.45
C GLY A 116 2.92 -7.71 -19.06
N CYS A 117 2.62 -7.31 -17.83
CA CYS A 117 3.06 -6.01 -17.34
C CYS A 117 4.57 -6.01 -17.11
N GLN A 118 5.32 -5.14 -17.80
CA GLN A 118 6.78 -5.04 -17.66
C GLN A 118 7.22 -4.14 -16.49
N ASN A 119 6.30 -3.36 -15.94
CA ASN A 119 6.58 -2.45 -14.84
C ASN A 119 6.65 -3.21 -13.51
N SER A 120 7.84 -3.23 -12.89
CA SER A 120 8.05 -3.87 -11.58
C SER A 120 7.30 -3.22 -10.42
N ALA A 121 6.74 -2.02 -10.62
CA ALA A 121 5.91 -1.34 -9.63
C ALA A 121 4.43 -1.75 -9.69
N ASP A 122 3.99 -2.46 -10.73
CA ASP A 122 2.60 -2.90 -10.87
C ASP A 122 2.35 -4.25 -10.21
N ALA A 123 1.15 -4.41 -9.62
CA ALA A 123 0.77 -5.61 -8.86
C ALA A 123 0.74 -6.91 -9.69
N ASN A 124 0.63 -6.76 -11.01
CA ASN A 124 0.60 -7.84 -11.99
C ASN A 124 1.87 -7.87 -12.87
N TYR A 125 2.98 -7.33 -12.35
CA TYR A 125 4.31 -7.45 -12.96
C TYR A 125 4.63 -8.89 -13.35
N GLN A 126 5.00 -9.09 -14.60
CA GLN A 126 5.43 -10.37 -15.14
C GLN A 126 6.90 -10.28 -15.57
N PRO A 127 7.86 -10.85 -14.82
CA PRO A 127 9.29 -10.73 -15.12
C PRO A 127 9.71 -11.40 -16.44
N LYS A 128 8.84 -12.20 -17.06
CA LYS A 128 9.07 -12.83 -18.36
C LYS A 128 8.35 -12.14 -19.51
N ALA A 129 7.62 -11.06 -19.26
CA ALA A 129 6.91 -10.35 -20.31
C ALA A 129 7.89 -9.77 -21.32
N THR A 130 7.73 -10.14 -22.60
CA THR A 130 8.52 -9.60 -23.71
C THR A 130 7.75 -8.52 -24.47
N TYR A 131 6.45 -8.37 -24.18
CA TYR A 131 5.58 -7.34 -24.74
C TYR A 131 4.53 -6.89 -23.71
N ASP A 132 4.15 -5.62 -23.79
CA ASP A 132 3.15 -5.00 -22.94
C ASP A 132 2.16 -4.22 -23.82
N ASP A 133 0.90 -4.66 -23.85
CA ASP A 133 -0.17 -4.04 -24.63
C ASP A 133 -1.00 -3.03 -23.81
N GLY A 134 -0.56 -2.73 -22.58
CA GLY A 134 -1.22 -1.84 -21.62
C GLY A 134 -2.40 -2.46 -20.88
N LYS A 135 -3.10 -3.44 -21.48
CA LYS A 135 -4.29 -4.07 -20.86
C LYS A 135 -3.93 -4.92 -19.65
N GLN A 136 -2.72 -5.48 -19.66
CA GLN A 136 -2.18 -6.27 -18.57
C GLN A 136 -1.55 -5.40 -17.49
N CYS A 137 -1.36 -4.08 -17.66
CA CYS A 137 -0.96 -3.17 -16.56
C CYS A 137 -2.15 -2.36 -16.02
N GLU A 138 -3.32 -2.44 -16.67
CA GLU A 138 -4.58 -1.91 -16.14
C GLU A 138 -5.14 -2.83 -15.04
N SER A 139 -4.38 -3.07 -13.97
CA SER A 139 -4.98 -3.63 -12.76
C SER A 139 -5.80 -2.55 -12.08
N TYR A 140 -7.11 -2.83 -11.98
CA TYR A 140 -7.98 -2.43 -10.88
C TYR A 140 -7.24 -1.69 -9.77
N GLN A 141 -7.32 -0.37 -9.82
CA GLN A 141 -6.87 0.49 -8.74
C GLN A 141 -7.70 0.11 -7.51
N VAL A 142 -7.11 -0.67 -6.58
CA VAL A 142 -7.71 -0.94 -5.27
C VAL A 142 -7.69 0.36 -4.49
N LEU A 143 -8.75 1.16 -4.65
CA LEU A 143 -8.94 2.45 -4.00
C LEU A 143 -9.10 2.21 -2.50
N GLY A 144 -8.33 2.92 -1.69
CA GLY A 144 -8.36 2.78 -0.25
C GLY A 144 -7.14 3.37 0.43
N CYS A 145 -7.21 3.49 1.74
CA CYS A 145 -6.13 3.99 2.57
C CYS A 145 -5.31 2.81 3.12
N THR A 146 -3.99 2.91 3.14
CA THR A 146 -3.15 1.91 3.82
C THR A 146 -3.05 2.14 5.33
N ASP A 147 -3.56 3.28 5.83
CA ASP A 147 -3.67 3.55 7.27
C ASP A 147 -4.84 2.77 7.88
N SER A 148 -4.52 1.90 8.84
CA SER A 148 -5.50 1.11 9.60
C SER A 148 -6.50 1.94 10.41
N ALA A 149 -6.20 3.21 10.67
CA ALA A 149 -7.10 4.12 11.37
C ALA A 149 -8.15 4.77 10.43
N ALA A 150 -7.97 4.69 9.12
CA ALA A 150 -8.91 5.25 8.16
C ALA A 150 -10.14 4.36 7.98
N LYS A 151 -11.30 4.97 7.73
CA LYS A 151 -12.56 4.27 7.43
C LYS A 151 -12.48 3.48 6.13
N ASN A 152 -11.83 4.04 5.12
CA ASN A 152 -11.56 3.34 3.86
C ASN A 152 -10.23 2.57 3.90
N TYR A 153 -9.83 2.08 5.09
CA TYR A 153 -8.65 1.21 5.23
C TYR A 153 -8.77 -0.02 4.33
N ARG A 154 -7.74 -0.22 3.53
CA ARG A 154 -7.50 -1.42 2.74
C ARG A 154 -6.03 -1.80 2.80
N PRO A 155 -5.68 -2.95 3.40
CA PRO A 155 -4.29 -3.40 3.48
C PRO A 155 -3.66 -3.69 2.10
N ASP A 156 -4.50 -3.86 1.07
CA ASP A 156 -4.15 -4.16 -0.32
C ASP A 156 -4.16 -2.92 -1.25
N ALA A 157 -4.35 -1.71 -0.71
CA ALA A 157 -4.29 -0.48 -1.50
C ALA A 157 -2.86 -0.21 -2.03
N LEU A 158 -2.77 0.17 -3.32
CA LEU A 158 -1.48 0.37 -4.01
C LEU A 158 -0.91 1.79 -3.74
N PRO A 159 0.43 1.96 -3.64
CA PRO A 159 1.07 3.24 -3.28
C PRO A 159 0.79 4.44 -4.22
N GLY A 160 0.31 4.18 -5.45
CA GLY A 160 -0.11 5.22 -6.43
C GLY A 160 -1.62 5.51 -6.46
N ASN A 161 -2.38 4.86 -5.58
CA ASN A 161 -3.83 4.97 -5.40
C ASN A 161 -4.21 5.20 -3.92
N ALA A 162 -3.29 4.93 -3.00
CA ALA A 162 -3.25 5.56 -1.70
C ALA A 162 -2.89 7.04 -1.90
N ASP A 163 -3.78 7.81 -2.53
CA ASP A 163 -3.65 9.25 -2.43
C ASP A 163 -3.78 9.54 -0.93
N ALA A 164 -2.77 10.17 -0.33
CA ALA A 164 -2.90 10.65 1.04
C ALA A 164 -4.11 11.61 1.17
N ALA A 165 -4.63 12.12 0.05
CA ALA A 165 -5.88 12.86 -0.06
C ALA A 165 -7.16 12.00 -0.07
N ALA A 166 -7.08 10.66 -0.16
CA ALA A 166 -8.24 9.76 -0.19
C ALA A 166 -8.53 9.08 1.15
N CYS A 167 -7.64 9.16 2.14
CA CYS A 167 -7.88 8.58 3.46
C CYS A 167 -9.03 9.32 4.14
N THR A 168 -10.07 8.56 4.48
CA THR A 168 -11.26 9.09 5.14
C THR A 168 -11.20 8.82 6.62
N TYR A 169 -11.20 9.87 7.45
CA TYR A 169 -11.20 9.76 8.90
C TYR A 169 -12.49 10.32 9.47
N PHE A 170 -13.12 9.55 10.37
CA PHE A 170 -14.24 10.04 11.16
C PHE A 170 -13.71 10.98 12.24
N GLY A 171 -14.37 12.12 12.38
CA GLY A 171 -14.10 13.05 13.45
C GLY A 171 -14.80 14.37 13.17
N CYS A 172 -14.64 15.31 14.10
CA CYS A 172 -15.19 16.62 13.92
C CYS A 172 -14.16 17.55 13.25
N ALA A 173 -14.41 17.96 12.02
CA ALA A 173 -13.56 18.93 11.32
C ALA A 173 -13.87 20.40 11.71
N ASP A 174 -14.85 20.62 12.59
CA ASP A 174 -15.21 21.95 13.09
C ASP A 174 -14.21 22.38 14.18
N PRO A 175 -13.37 23.41 13.95
CA PRO A 175 -12.39 23.88 14.92
C PRO A 175 -13.01 24.45 16.21
N ASP A 176 -14.30 24.77 16.19
CA ASP A 176 -15.02 25.31 17.36
C ASP A 176 -15.67 24.20 18.20
N ALA A 177 -15.57 22.93 17.80
CA ALA A 177 -16.09 21.80 18.55
C ALA A 177 -15.13 21.32 19.64
N PHE A 178 -15.68 20.77 20.72
CA PHE A 178 -14.91 20.22 21.85
C PHE A 178 -14.03 19.03 21.45
N ASN A 179 -14.50 18.21 20.51
CA ASN A 179 -13.79 17.05 19.98
C ASN A 179 -13.25 17.29 18.55
N TYR A 180 -12.80 18.52 18.26
CA TYR A 180 -12.14 18.84 17.00
C TYR A 180 -10.96 17.89 16.71
N ASP A 181 -10.96 17.35 15.51
CA ASP A 181 -9.89 16.53 14.95
C ASP A 181 -9.48 17.11 13.59
N SER A 182 -8.27 17.67 13.54
CA SER A 182 -7.71 18.26 12.32
C SER A 182 -7.46 17.25 11.19
N THR A 183 -7.49 15.95 11.49
CA THR A 183 -7.33 14.87 10.51
C THR A 183 -8.67 14.38 9.96
N ALA A 184 -9.79 14.80 10.56
CA ALA A 184 -11.12 14.42 10.10
C ALA A 184 -11.39 14.97 8.69
N THR A 185 -11.74 14.06 7.79
CA THR A 185 -12.12 14.40 6.40
C THR A 185 -13.61 14.15 6.15
N GLU A 186 -14.26 13.41 7.04
CA GLU A 186 -15.70 13.12 7.02
C GLU A 186 -16.27 13.50 8.39
N THR A 187 -17.14 14.51 8.40
CA THR A 187 -17.80 15.00 9.61
C THR A 187 -19.29 14.77 9.49
N SER A 188 -19.87 13.97 10.38
CA SER A 188 -21.31 14.03 10.59
C SER A 188 -21.59 15.13 11.60
N PHE A 189 -22.59 15.97 11.34
CA PHE A 189 -22.97 17.06 12.26
C PHE A 189 -23.40 16.56 13.66
N GLU A 190 -23.69 15.26 13.79
CA GLU A 190 -24.04 14.61 15.06
C GLU A 190 -22.80 14.15 15.87
N ASP A 191 -21.61 14.08 15.25
CA ASP A 191 -20.36 13.70 15.91
C ASP A 191 -19.64 14.88 16.56
N CYS A 192 -19.92 16.12 16.14
CA CYS A 192 -19.33 17.31 16.72
C CYS A 192 -20.01 17.66 18.04
N VAL A 193 -19.23 17.61 19.12
CA VAL A 193 -19.69 18.00 20.45
C VAL A 193 -19.50 19.51 20.60
N PRO A 194 -20.56 20.30 20.82
CA PRO A 194 -20.41 21.74 21.02
C PRO A 194 -19.63 22.04 22.29
N VAL A 195 -18.85 23.12 22.27
CA VAL A 195 -18.20 23.63 23.48
C VAL A 195 -19.26 24.21 24.41
N ASN A 196 -19.45 23.56 25.56
CA ASN A 196 -20.32 24.03 26.62
C ASN A 196 -19.45 24.46 27.79
N ILE A 197 -19.47 25.76 28.06
CA ILE A 197 -18.62 26.40 29.05
C ILE A 197 -19.21 26.23 30.46
N GLY A 198 -18.35 25.90 31.42
CA GLY A 198 -18.69 25.85 32.84
C GLY A 198 -17.51 26.14 33.76
N CYS A 199 -17.81 26.30 35.05
CA CYS A 199 -16.79 26.41 36.09
C CYS A 199 -16.57 25.06 36.77
N PHE A 200 -15.37 24.49 36.63
CA PHE A 200 -15.02 23.19 37.23
C PHE A 200 -14.25 23.35 38.54
N ASP A 201 -14.06 24.59 39.01
CA ASP A 201 -13.41 24.88 40.29
C ASP A 201 -14.39 24.58 41.44
N SER A 202 -14.05 23.62 42.29
CA SER A 202 -14.87 23.20 43.44
C SER A 202 -15.06 24.29 44.50
N TYR A 203 -14.27 25.36 44.47
CA TYR A 203 -14.39 26.50 45.38
C TYR A 203 -15.28 27.62 44.82
N ALA A 204 -15.70 27.53 43.56
CA ALA A 204 -16.67 28.46 43.00
C ALA A 204 -18.08 28.15 43.53
N VAL A 205 -18.89 29.19 43.75
CA VAL A 205 -20.26 29.00 44.26
C VAL A 205 -21.23 28.42 43.24
N ASN A 206 -20.86 28.46 41.95
CA ASN A 206 -21.58 27.79 40.87
C ASN A 206 -21.02 26.40 40.54
N PHE A 207 -20.37 25.75 41.51
CA PHE A 207 -20.04 24.34 41.44
C PHE A 207 -21.19 23.49 42.05
N PRO A 208 -21.60 22.37 41.42
CA PRO A 208 -21.06 21.80 40.17
C PRO A 208 -21.43 22.63 38.93
N PRO A 209 -20.65 22.53 37.83
CA PRO A 209 -20.96 23.22 36.58
C PRO A 209 -22.32 22.82 36.00
N PRO A 210 -22.87 23.59 35.04
CA PRO A 210 -24.07 23.20 34.30
C PRO A 210 -23.95 21.81 33.66
N GLU A 211 -25.06 21.08 33.58
CA GLU A 211 -25.09 19.78 32.92
C GLU A 211 -24.63 19.90 31.46
N GLY A 212 -23.76 18.99 31.03
CA GLY A 212 -23.20 19.00 29.68
C GLY A 212 -22.05 19.99 29.46
N ALA A 213 -21.60 20.73 30.48
CA ALA A 213 -20.36 21.51 30.40
C ALA A 213 -19.16 20.58 30.22
N ASN A 214 -18.35 20.88 29.19
CA ASN A 214 -17.17 20.10 28.82
C ASN A 214 -15.88 20.94 28.81
N THR A 215 -16.00 22.27 28.91
CA THR A 215 -14.86 23.19 28.90
C THR A 215 -14.87 24.06 30.15
N HIS A 216 -13.75 24.08 30.88
CA HIS A 216 -13.57 24.96 32.02
C HIS A 216 -13.19 26.37 31.56
N ASP A 217 -14.01 27.36 31.93
CA ASP A 217 -13.67 28.77 31.78
C ASP A 217 -13.75 29.47 33.14
N VAL A 218 -12.64 30.10 33.55
CA VAL A 218 -12.54 30.83 34.82
C VAL A 218 -13.35 32.12 34.83
N SER A 219 -13.70 32.67 33.66
CA SER A 219 -14.48 33.91 33.55
C SER A 219 -15.93 33.74 33.98
N VAL A 220 -16.47 32.52 33.88
CA VAL A 220 -17.82 32.17 34.36
C VAL A 220 -17.81 31.61 35.78
N CYS A 221 -16.65 31.55 36.43
CA CYS A 221 -16.57 31.15 37.83
C CYS A 221 -16.98 32.30 38.74
N TYR A 222 -17.90 32.01 39.65
CA TYR A 222 -18.34 32.94 40.66
C TYR A 222 -17.69 32.57 41.99
N PHE A 223 -16.81 33.42 42.50
CA PHE A 223 -16.15 33.20 43.78
C PHE A 223 -16.73 34.15 44.82
N ALA A 224 -17.26 33.57 45.90
CA ALA A 224 -17.71 34.32 47.06
C ALA A 224 -16.63 34.26 48.15
N GLY A 225 -16.46 35.35 48.88
CA GLY A 225 -15.50 35.41 49.97
C GLY A 225 -15.43 36.81 50.54
N CYS A 226 -14.41 37.08 51.35
CA CYS A 226 -14.18 38.44 51.80
C CYS A 226 -13.58 39.28 50.67
N THR A 227 -14.28 40.35 50.28
CA THR A 227 -13.85 41.30 49.24
C THR A 227 -13.11 42.52 49.80
N ASP A 228 -13.03 42.65 51.13
CA ASP A 228 -12.34 43.74 51.80
C ASP A 228 -10.84 43.44 51.89
N SER A 229 -10.03 44.22 51.19
CA SER A 229 -8.57 44.06 51.16
C SER A 229 -7.88 44.35 52.50
N THR A 230 -8.60 44.96 53.44
CA THR A 230 -8.12 45.22 54.80
C THR A 230 -8.48 44.11 55.78
N ALA A 231 -9.24 43.09 55.35
CA ALA A 231 -9.55 41.94 56.19
C ALA A 231 -8.41 40.91 56.22
N PHE A 232 -8.34 40.14 57.30
CA PHE A 232 -7.37 39.07 57.49
C PHE A 232 -7.56 37.94 56.46
N ASN A 233 -8.80 37.60 56.13
CA ASN A 233 -9.15 36.54 55.18
C ASN A 233 -9.57 37.10 53.81
N TYR A 234 -9.03 38.26 53.41
CA TYR A 234 -9.26 38.81 52.08
C TYR A 234 -8.99 37.77 50.99
N ASN A 235 -9.97 37.56 50.13
CA ASN A 235 -9.84 36.70 48.97
C ASN A 235 -9.76 37.55 47.71
N PRO A 236 -8.57 37.66 47.06
CA PRO A 236 -8.42 38.47 45.84
C PRO A 236 -9.21 37.93 44.64
N LYS A 237 -9.67 36.68 44.69
CA LYS A 237 -10.55 36.10 43.67
C LYS A 237 -12.04 36.34 43.95
N ALA A 238 -12.41 36.74 45.17
CA ALA A 238 -13.81 36.96 45.51
C ALA A 238 -14.37 38.15 44.74
N GLN A 239 -15.45 37.90 44.01
CA GLN A 239 -16.16 38.92 43.23
C GLN A 239 -17.28 39.57 44.06
N PHE A 240 -17.77 38.88 45.08
CA PHE A 240 -18.85 39.34 45.94
C PHE A 240 -18.72 38.78 47.37
N PRO A 241 -19.29 39.49 48.37
CA PRO A 241 -19.22 39.09 49.77
C PRO A 241 -19.98 37.78 50.02
N SER A 242 -19.41 36.92 50.87
CA SER A 242 -20.04 35.69 51.33
C SER A 242 -20.45 35.79 52.80
N THR A 243 -21.66 35.37 53.14
CA THR A 243 -22.08 35.19 54.54
C THR A 243 -21.53 33.89 55.14
N ALA A 244 -21.18 32.91 54.30
CA ALA A 244 -20.52 31.68 54.73
C ALA A 244 -19.02 31.90 55.03
N TYR A 245 -18.41 32.90 54.37
CA TYR A 245 -17.02 33.31 54.58
C TYR A 245 -16.95 34.83 54.83
N PRO A 246 -17.45 35.31 55.98
CA PRO A 246 -17.47 36.74 56.29
C PRO A 246 -16.05 37.30 56.46
N CYS A 247 -15.90 38.60 56.23
CA CYS A 247 -14.63 39.29 56.47
C CYS A 247 -14.25 39.26 57.95
N VAL A 248 -13.03 38.82 58.23
CA VAL A 248 -12.44 38.81 59.56
C VAL A 248 -11.55 40.05 59.69
N PRO A 249 -11.81 40.96 60.65
CA PRO A 249 -10.93 42.10 60.89
C PRO A 249 -9.50 41.68 61.22
N LYS A 250 -8.51 42.41 60.71
CA LYS A 250 -7.13 42.26 61.15
C LYS A 250 -6.99 42.73 62.59
N VAL A 251 -6.42 41.90 63.44
CA VAL A 251 -6.04 42.23 64.81
C VAL A 251 -4.54 42.04 64.88
N ASN A 252 -3.84 43.17 64.93
CA ASN A 252 -2.39 43.24 65.02
C ASN A 252 -1.96 42.98 66.47
N GLY A 253 -0.97 42.13 66.64
CA GLY A 253 -0.35 41.86 67.93
C GLY A 253 0.54 40.63 67.85
N CYS A 254 1.25 40.32 68.93
CA CYS A 254 2.09 39.12 68.93
C CYS A 254 1.24 37.85 68.86
N THR A 255 1.45 37.05 67.81
CA THR A 255 0.72 35.78 67.61
C THR A 255 1.43 34.55 68.19
N ASP A 256 2.68 34.70 68.66
CA ASP A 256 3.42 33.61 69.28
C ASP A 256 3.03 33.44 70.74
N SER A 257 2.37 32.32 71.06
CA SER A 257 1.97 31.94 72.43
C SER A 257 3.11 31.81 73.45
N LEU A 258 4.36 31.77 73.00
CA LEU A 258 5.55 31.71 73.86
C LEU A 258 6.12 33.10 74.18
N ALA A 259 5.64 34.16 73.53
CA ALA A 259 6.07 35.51 73.82
C ALA A 259 5.36 36.08 75.07
N GLU A 260 6.04 36.97 75.77
CA GLU A 260 5.50 37.68 76.94
C GLU A 260 4.36 38.65 76.58
N THR A 261 4.37 39.15 75.34
CA THR A 261 3.36 40.06 74.81
C THR A 261 2.35 39.36 73.90
N TYR A 262 2.23 38.03 73.98
CA TYR A 262 1.24 37.26 73.24
C TYR A 262 -0.17 37.83 73.41
N ASP A 263 -0.83 38.11 72.28
CA ASP A 263 -2.23 38.51 72.25
C ASP A 263 -3.07 37.37 71.64
N PRO A 264 -3.93 36.68 72.42
CA PRO A 264 -4.77 35.60 71.91
C PRO A 264 -5.86 36.06 70.92
N ALA A 265 -6.12 37.37 70.80
CA ALA A 265 -7.02 37.92 69.79
C ALA A 265 -6.28 38.30 68.49
N ALA A 266 -4.95 38.39 68.50
CA ALA A 266 -4.18 38.74 67.32
C ALA A 266 -4.24 37.63 66.27
N ASN A 267 -4.50 38.03 65.03
CA ASN A 267 -4.46 37.16 63.86
C ASN A 267 -3.36 37.56 62.87
N GLU A 268 -2.74 38.72 63.04
CA GLU A 268 -1.62 39.19 62.22
C GLU A 268 -0.48 39.63 63.14
N ASP A 269 0.70 39.05 62.94
CA ASP A 269 1.89 39.40 63.73
C ASP A 269 2.42 40.77 63.31
N ASP A 270 2.41 41.71 64.24
CA ASP A 270 2.93 43.07 64.05
C ASP A 270 4.37 43.25 64.55
N ALA A 271 5.05 42.14 64.86
CA ALA A 271 6.39 42.10 65.42
C ALA A 271 6.50 42.75 66.83
N SER A 272 5.39 42.90 67.55
CA SER A 272 5.38 43.32 68.96
C SER A 272 5.81 42.22 69.95
N CYS A 273 6.13 41.01 69.46
CA CYS A 273 6.54 39.89 70.31
C CYS A 273 7.78 40.21 71.13
N VAL A 274 7.64 40.10 72.46
CA VAL A 274 8.74 40.25 73.41
C VAL A 274 9.10 38.89 73.98
N TYR A 275 10.37 38.52 73.87
CA TYR A 275 10.92 37.29 74.43
C TYR A 275 11.92 37.64 75.52
N LYS A 276 11.73 37.09 76.71
CA LYS A 276 12.70 37.18 77.79
C LYS A 276 13.76 36.11 77.63
N GLY A 277 15.01 36.53 77.65
CA GLY A 277 16.18 35.64 77.67
C GLY A 277 17.44 36.45 77.85
N CYS A 278 18.61 35.84 77.83
CA CYS A 278 19.86 36.60 77.92
C CYS A 278 20.19 37.25 76.57
N THR A 279 20.35 38.57 76.52
CA THR A 279 20.64 39.31 75.28
C THR A 279 22.14 39.57 75.05
N ASP A 280 23.00 39.26 76.02
CA ASP A 280 24.45 39.41 75.86
C ASP A 280 25.02 38.22 75.08
N SER A 281 25.47 38.46 73.84
CA SER A 281 26.11 37.46 72.98
C SER A 281 27.36 36.79 73.57
N SER A 282 27.93 37.34 74.66
CA SER A 282 29.06 36.77 75.40
C SER A 282 28.64 35.87 76.57
N ALA A 283 27.35 35.78 76.88
CA ALA A 283 26.82 34.87 77.89
C ALA A 283 26.65 33.44 77.34
N SER A 284 26.83 32.45 78.21
CA SER A 284 26.68 31.03 77.87
C SER A 284 25.22 30.62 77.62
N ASN A 285 24.26 31.36 78.15
CA ASN A 285 22.82 31.18 77.92
C ASN A 285 22.22 32.27 77.02
N PHE A 286 23.03 32.90 76.16
CA PHE A 286 22.56 33.85 75.16
C PHE A 286 21.40 33.26 74.36
N ASP A 287 20.28 33.99 74.31
CA ASP A 287 19.11 33.67 73.51
C ASP A 287 19.00 34.69 72.37
N SER A 288 19.27 34.23 71.15
CA SER A 288 19.18 35.05 69.95
C SER A 288 17.78 35.57 69.64
N LYS A 289 16.73 35.03 70.28
CA LYS A 289 15.35 35.50 70.14
C LYS A 289 14.96 36.51 71.23
N ALA A 290 15.77 36.64 72.29
CA ALA A 290 15.46 37.54 73.39
C ALA A 290 15.49 39.01 72.90
N THR A 291 14.37 39.69 73.07
CA THR A 291 14.25 41.13 72.80
C THR A 291 14.37 41.97 74.07
N ILE A 292 14.28 41.33 75.24
CA ILE A 292 14.54 41.92 76.54
C ILE A 292 15.41 41.00 77.39
N ASP A 293 16.39 41.58 78.09
CA ASP A 293 17.25 40.83 79.00
C ASP A 293 16.44 40.33 80.21
N SER A 294 16.45 39.02 80.41
CA SER A 294 15.91 38.34 81.59
C SER A 294 16.64 38.69 82.89
N GLY A 295 17.87 39.23 82.81
CA GLY A 295 18.73 39.49 83.97
C GLY A 295 19.46 38.25 84.49
N ASP A 296 19.20 37.08 83.91
CA ASP A 296 19.78 35.79 84.30
C ASP A 296 20.96 35.38 83.37
N CYS A 297 21.62 36.36 82.73
CA CYS A 297 22.79 36.10 81.88
C CYS A 297 23.93 35.42 82.65
N SER A 298 24.29 34.23 82.21
CA SER A 298 25.31 33.37 82.81
C SER A 298 26.63 33.51 82.07
N PHE A 299 27.63 34.10 82.71
CA PHE A 299 28.98 34.24 82.16
C PHE A 299 29.90 33.22 82.81
N TRP A 300 30.34 32.22 82.04
CA TRP A 300 31.34 31.26 82.49
C TRP A 300 32.64 31.37 81.67
N PRO A 301 33.81 31.50 82.33
CA PRO A 301 34.01 31.69 83.78
C PRO A 301 33.58 33.11 84.23
N PRO A 302 33.25 33.32 85.53
CA PRO A 302 32.82 34.63 86.02
C PRO A 302 33.89 35.70 85.76
N ARG A 303 33.48 36.90 85.31
CA ARG A 303 34.41 38.03 85.07
C ARG A 303 35.20 38.29 86.35
N LEU A 304 36.52 38.08 86.32
CA LEU A 304 37.39 38.39 87.45
C LEU A 304 37.32 39.90 87.72
N PRO A 305 37.23 40.35 88.99
CA PRO A 305 37.24 41.77 89.30
C PRO A 305 38.52 42.41 88.75
N PRO A 306 38.46 43.67 88.27
CA PRO A 306 39.63 44.33 87.72
C PRO A 306 40.74 44.35 88.77
N SER A 307 41.93 43.90 88.37
CA SER A 307 43.12 43.87 89.21
C SER A 307 43.36 45.26 89.79
N PRO A 308 43.53 45.41 91.12
CA PRO A 308 43.85 46.70 91.71
C PRO A 308 45.22 47.19 91.19
N PRO A 309 45.42 48.53 91.17
CA PRO A 309 46.49 49.20 90.41
C PRO A 309 47.91 48.85 90.86
#